data_AF-A0A849VT83-F1
#
_entry.id   AF-A0A849VT83-F1
#
_cell.length_a   1.000
_cell.length_b   1.000
_cell.length_c   1.000
_cell.angle_alpha   90.00
_cell.angle_beta   90.00
_cell.angle_gamma   90.00
#
_symmetry.space_group_name_H-M   'P 1'
#
loop_
_entity.id
_entity.type
_entity.pdbx_description
1 polymer ?
#
loop_
_entity_poly.entity_id
_entity_poly.type
_entity_poly.pdbx_seq_one_letter_code
_entity_poly.pdbx_strand_id
1 'polypeptide(L)'
;MSAHPANSVFHALTNVVKSVRSVTVEDICSDMPMGRHVKKALEFGYNIPPETEINHAIRWLDRLIQSQVSLRQAKSWAYDSNRLIGLVQNKRSLEEALERRQAA
;
A
#
# COMPACT_ATOMS: atom_id res chain seq x y z
N MET A 1 -46.35 -13.67 8.84
CA MET A 1 -45.44 -12.54 8.59
C MET A 1 -44.01 -13.08 8.63
N SER A 2 -43.50 -13.53 7.49
CA SER A 2 -42.22 -14.23 7.41
C SER A 2 -41.09 -13.22 7.30
N ALA A 3 -40.30 -13.05 8.36
CA ALA A 3 -39.07 -12.28 8.31
C ALA A 3 -38.11 -12.94 7.31
N HIS A 4 -37.80 -12.25 6.22
CA HIS A 4 -36.97 -12.79 5.15
C HIS A 4 -35.54 -13.08 5.65
N PRO A 5 -35.01 -14.30 5.43
CA PRO A 5 -33.65 -14.67 5.83
C PRO A 5 -32.56 -13.84 5.13
N ALA A 6 -32.89 -13.18 4.02
CA ALA A 6 -31.99 -12.31 3.27
C ALA A 6 -31.46 -11.12 4.10
N ASN A 7 -32.25 -10.58 5.03
CA ASN A 7 -31.84 -9.39 5.79
C ASN A 7 -30.77 -9.74 6.86
N SER A 8 -30.86 -10.93 7.46
CA SER A 8 -29.91 -11.41 8.46
C SER A 8 -28.53 -11.71 7.84
N VAL A 9 -28.52 -12.33 6.65
CA VAL A 9 -27.29 -12.65 5.92
C VAL A 9 -26.55 -11.38 5.47
N PHE A 10 -27.28 -10.36 5.04
CA PHE A 10 -26.68 -9.08 4.61
C PHE A 10 -26.06 -8.31 5.78
N HIS A 11 -26.71 -8.32 6.96
CA HIS A 11 -26.15 -7.73 8.18
C HIS A 11 -24.95 -8.50 8.74
N ALA A 12 -24.96 -9.84 8.65
CA ALA A 12 -23.81 -10.66 9.02
C ALA A 12 -22.61 -10.39 8.11
N LEU A 13 -22.82 -10.32 6.78
CA LEU A 13 -21.75 -10.00 5.81
C LEU A 13 -21.20 -8.58 6.02
N THR A 14 -22.05 -7.59 6.24
CA THR A 14 -21.58 -6.20 6.51
C THR A 14 -20.83 -6.07 7.83
N ASN A 15 -21.18 -6.85 8.86
CA ASN A 15 -20.43 -6.88 10.12
C ASN A 15 -19.11 -7.65 9.99
N VAL A 16 -19.05 -8.71 9.19
CA VAL A 16 -17.80 -9.41 8.85
C VAL A 16 -16.87 -8.50 8.05
N VAL A 17 -17.39 -7.73 7.08
CA VAL A 17 -16.63 -6.73 6.30
C VAL A 17 -16.13 -5.58 7.18
N LYS A 18 -16.89 -5.17 8.21
CA LYS A 18 -16.44 -4.18 9.20
C LYS A 18 -15.37 -4.70 10.17
N SER A 19 -15.22 -6.02 10.30
CA SER A 19 -14.32 -6.65 11.27
C SER A 19 -12.91 -6.93 10.73
N VAL A 20 -12.67 -6.84 9.42
CA VAL A 20 -11.32 -6.96 8.87
C VAL A 20 -10.69 -5.57 8.92
N ARG A 21 -9.95 -5.29 10.00
CA ARG A 21 -9.13 -4.08 10.10
C ARG A 21 -8.25 -4.01 8.84
N SER A 22 -8.42 -2.96 8.04
CA SER A 22 -7.60 -2.72 6.86
C SER A 22 -6.13 -2.63 7.29
N VAL A 23 -5.26 -3.43 6.69
CA VAL A 23 -3.83 -3.41 6.98
C VAL A 23 -3.22 -2.14 6.41
N THR A 24 -2.57 -1.36 7.26
CA THR A 24 -1.98 -0.05 6.91
C THR A 24 -0.48 -0.15 6.63
N VAL A 25 0.10 0.92 6.09
CA VAL A 25 1.55 1.09 5.93
C VAL A 25 2.26 1.00 7.28
N GLU A 26 1.71 1.59 8.35
CA GLU A 26 2.24 1.48 9.71
C GLU A 26 2.30 0.00 10.12
N ASP A 27 1.19 -0.72 9.98
CA ASP A 27 1.11 -2.12 10.39
C ASP A 27 2.15 -2.99 9.67
N ILE A 28 2.38 -2.77 8.37
CA ILE A 28 3.38 -3.52 7.58
C ILE A 28 4.82 -3.10 7.93
N CYS A 29 5.07 -1.80 8.10
CA CYS A 29 6.40 -1.31 8.42
C CYS A 29 6.83 -1.70 9.83
N SER A 30 5.91 -1.87 10.78
CA SER A 30 6.22 -2.37 12.12
C SER A 30 6.76 -3.81 12.11
N ASP A 31 6.30 -4.62 11.16
CA ASP A 31 6.67 -6.04 11.05
C ASP A 31 7.98 -6.26 10.25
N MET A 32 8.55 -5.19 9.68
CA MET A 32 9.69 -5.25 8.77
C MET A 32 11.03 -4.83 9.41
N PRO A 33 12.13 -5.57 9.18
CA PRO A 33 13.48 -5.10 9.51
C PRO A 33 13.75 -3.75 8.82
N MET A 34 14.20 -2.74 9.57
CA MET A 34 14.39 -1.37 9.07
C MET A 34 13.11 -0.67 8.57
N GLY A 35 11.91 -1.16 8.93
CA GLY A 35 10.65 -0.59 8.46
C GLY A 35 10.41 0.86 8.87
N ARG A 36 11.08 1.36 9.93
CA ARG A 36 11.11 2.79 10.25
C ARG A 36 11.64 3.66 9.11
N HIS A 37 12.64 3.19 8.37
CA HIS A 37 13.23 3.94 7.26
C HIS A 37 12.28 3.98 6.07
N VAL A 38 11.70 2.83 5.72
CA VAL A 38 10.70 2.74 4.64
C VAL A 38 9.49 3.60 4.97
N LYS A 39 8.98 3.54 6.20
CA LYS A 39 7.87 4.39 6.64
C LYS A 39 8.16 5.89 6.44
N LYS A 40 9.31 6.37 6.90
CA LYS A 40 9.69 7.78 6.73
C LYS A 40 9.86 8.16 5.25
N ALA A 41 10.40 7.26 4.43
CA ALA A 41 10.53 7.51 2.99
C ALA A 41 9.15 7.62 2.32
N LEU A 42 8.19 6.78 2.70
CA LEU A 42 6.81 6.83 2.21
C LEU A 42 6.11 8.12 2.65
N GLU A 43 6.18 8.46 3.94
CA GLU A 43 5.55 9.64 4.51
C GLU A 43 6.11 10.95 3.92
N PHE A 44 7.42 11.16 4.02
CA PHE A 44 8.04 12.43 3.67
C PHE A 44 8.51 12.50 2.22
N GLY A 45 8.91 11.37 1.63
CA GLY A 45 9.46 11.33 0.28
C GLY A 45 8.38 11.18 -0.80
N TYR A 46 7.27 10.52 -0.49
CA TYR A 46 6.23 10.17 -1.46
C TYR A 46 4.83 10.64 -1.07
N ASN A 47 4.68 11.33 0.07
CA ASN A 47 3.40 11.80 0.61
C ASN A 47 2.38 10.67 0.79
N ILE A 48 2.85 9.52 1.31
CA ILE A 48 2.01 8.36 1.65
C ILE A 48 1.98 8.27 3.17
N PRO A 49 0.89 8.73 3.82
CA PRO A 49 0.77 8.66 5.27
C PRO A 49 0.79 7.22 5.82
N PRO A 50 1.30 6.99 7.04
CA PRO A 50 1.35 5.66 7.65
C PRO A 50 0.00 4.94 7.78
N GLU A 51 -1.09 5.69 7.95
CA GLU A 51 -2.46 5.20 8.04
C GLU A 51 -3.04 4.73 6.69
N THR A 52 -2.33 4.95 5.59
CA THR A 52 -2.77 4.54 4.25
C THR A 52 -2.89 3.02 4.19
N GLU A 53 -4.00 2.52 3.61
CA GLU A 53 -4.16 1.09 3.31
C GLU A 53 -3.02 0.60 2.42
N ILE A 54 -2.43 -0.56 2.76
CA ILE A 54 -1.22 -1.05 2.09
C ILE A 54 -1.40 -1.23 0.57
N ASN A 55 -2.53 -1.78 0.12
CA ASN A 55 -2.78 -1.96 -1.31
C ASN A 55 -2.91 -0.61 -2.04
N HIS A 56 -3.43 0.41 -1.35
CA HIS A 56 -3.50 1.75 -1.91
C HIS A 56 -2.11 2.37 -2.02
N ALA A 57 -1.26 2.21 -1.00
CA ALA A 57 0.13 2.65 -1.04
C ALA A 57 0.92 2.00 -2.20
N ILE A 58 0.78 0.68 -2.39
CA ILE A 58 1.44 -0.04 -3.49
C ILE A 58 0.98 0.50 -4.86
N ARG A 59 -0.34 0.66 -5.06
CA ARG A 59 -0.88 1.24 -6.31
C ARG A 59 -0.40 2.68 -6.54
N TRP A 60 -0.23 3.45 -5.48
CA TRP A 60 0.31 4.81 -5.58
C TRP A 60 1.77 4.80 -6.02
N LEU A 61 2.60 3.93 -5.44
CA LEU A 61 3.98 3.73 -5.85
C LEU A 61 4.09 3.30 -7.32
N ASP A 62 3.22 2.41 -7.80
CA ASP A 62 3.16 2.03 -9.22
C ASP A 62 2.95 3.23 -10.15
N ARG A 63 2.03 4.14 -9.78
CA ARG A 63 1.81 5.37 -10.56
C ARG A 63 3.03 6.27 -10.56
N LEU A 64 3.71 6.41 -9.43
CA LEU A 64 4.93 7.21 -9.33
C LEU A 64 6.08 6.60 -10.15
N ILE A 65 6.23 5.27 -10.13
CA ILE A 65 7.19 4.53 -10.95
C ILE A 65 6.89 4.77 -12.42
N GLN A 66 5.63 4.58 -12.84
CA GLN A 66 5.22 4.79 -14.21
C GLN A 66 5.47 6.23 -14.67
N SER A 67 5.22 7.21 -13.82
CA SER A 67 5.53 8.61 -14.10
C SER A 67 7.04 8.82 -14.36
N GLN A 68 7.91 8.26 -13.53
CA GLN A 68 9.37 8.34 -13.74
C GLN A 68 9.82 7.61 -15.02
N VAL A 69 9.23 6.46 -15.35
CA VAL A 69 9.49 5.74 -16.61
C VAL A 69 9.08 6.58 -17.81
N SER A 70 7.91 7.21 -17.78
CA SER A 70 7.46 8.11 -18.85
C SER A 70 8.38 9.33 -19.00
N LEU A 71 8.83 9.93 -17.90
CA LEU A 71 9.80 11.04 -17.94
C LEU A 71 11.13 10.62 -18.58
N ARG A 72 11.62 9.40 -18.26
CA ARG A 72 12.82 8.83 -18.88
C ARG A 72 12.65 8.66 -20.39
N GLN A 73 11.52 8.09 -20.83
CA GLN A 73 11.22 7.88 -22.25
C GLN A 73 11.13 9.21 -23.02
N ALA A 74 10.55 10.24 -22.39
CA ALA A 74 10.48 11.58 -22.94
C ALA A 74 11.82 12.36 -22.89
N LYS A 75 12.89 11.78 -22.32
CA LYS A 75 14.17 12.46 -22.06
C LYS A 75 13.99 13.78 -21.30
N SER A 76 13.02 13.82 -20.39
CA SER A 76 12.69 15.01 -19.61
C SER A 76 13.79 15.34 -18.60
N TRP A 77 14.06 16.62 -18.40
CA TRP A 77 14.96 17.10 -17.34
C TRP A 77 14.44 16.78 -15.93
N ALA A 78 13.13 16.53 -15.80
CA ALA A 78 12.50 16.16 -14.52
C ALA A 78 12.64 14.66 -14.17
N TYR A 79 13.24 13.86 -15.06
CA TYR A 79 13.56 12.46 -14.75
C TYR A 79 14.67 12.40 -13.70
N ASP A 80 14.43 11.62 -12.65
CA ASP A 80 15.40 11.36 -11.59
C ASP A 80 15.57 9.85 -11.39
N SER A 81 16.75 9.34 -11.76
CA SER A 81 17.09 7.92 -11.63
C SER A 81 17.14 7.45 -10.17
N ASN A 82 17.60 8.30 -9.26
CA ASN A 82 17.68 7.96 -7.83
C ASN A 82 16.28 7.85 -7.24
N ARG A 83 15.38 8.76 -7.65
CA ARG A 83 13.98 8.69 -7.27
C ARG A 83 13.31 7.41 -7.77
N LEU A 84 13.54 7.03 -9.02
CA LEU A 84 13.01 5.77 -9.58
C LEU A 84 13.51 4.54 -8.81
N ILE A 85 14.82 4.48 -8.52
CA ILE A 85 15.40 3.38 -7.73
C ILE A 85 14.73 3.30 -6.35
N GLY A 86 14.61 4.43 -5.65
CA GLY A 86 13.96 4.48 -4.34
C GLY A 86 12.49 4.04 -4.38
N LEU A 87 11.74 4.44 -5.41
CA LEU A 87 10.34 4.02 -5.57
C LEU A 87 10.21 2.51 -5.74
N VAL A 88 11.04 1.91 -6.60
CA VAL A 88 11.04 0.46 -6.86
C VAL A 88 11.46 -0.32 -5.61
N GLN A 89 12.49 0.14 -4.90
CA GLN A 89 12.97 -0.50 -3.67
C GLN A 89 11.89 -0.47 -2.58
N ASN A 90 11.30 0.70 -2.31
CA ASN A 90 10.26 0.83 -1.29
C ASN A 90 9.01 0.00 -1.63
N LYS A 91 8.60 -0.02 -2.91
CA LYS A 91 7.48 -0.85 -3.36
C LYS A 91 7.76 -2.33 -3.08
N ARG A 92 8.92 -2.83 -3.52
CA ARG A 92 9.32 -4.22 -3.32
C ARG A 92 9.36 -4.61 -1.84
N SER A 93 9.90 -3.73 -0.99
CA SER A 93 9.92 -3.98 0.46
C SER A 93 8.51 -4.12 1.05
N LEU A 94 7.56 -3.31 0.61
CA LEU A 94 6.16 -3.42 1.05
C LEU A 94 5.49 -4.70 0.55
N GLU A 95 5.70 -5.08 -0.71
CA GLU A 95 5.16 -6.31 -1.29
C GLU A 95 5.70 -7.55 -0.59
N GLU A 96 7.01 -7.64 -0.38
CA GLU A 96 7.64 -8.76 0.33
C GLU A 96 7.15 -8.86 1.79
N ALA A 97 6.98 -7.73 2.48
CA ALA A 97 6.47 -7.71 3.85
C ALA A 97 4.99 -8.13 3.91
N LEU A 98 4.18 -7.70 2.93
CA LEU A 98 2.78 -8.10 2.82
C LEU A 98 2.64 -9.61 2.55
N GLU A 99 3.44 -10.16 1.63
CA GLU A 99 3.47 -11.59 1.33
C GLU A 99 3.85 -12.42 2.56
N ARG A 100 4.89 -12.01 3.30
CA ARG A 100 5.31 -12.68 4.55
C ARG A 100 4.19 -12.69 5.59
N ARG A 101 3.45 -11.58 5.71
CA ARG A 101 2.33 -11.47 6.64
C ARG A 101 1.12 -12.31 6.25
N GLN A 102 0.87 -12.50 4.94
CA GLN A 102 -0.21 -13.34 4.44
C GLN A 102 0.12 -14.84 4.52
N ALA A 103 1.39 -15.20 4.57
CA ALA A 103 1.86 -16.58 4.68
C ALA A 103 2.02 -17.09 6.14
N ALA A 104 1.93 -16.19 7.12
CA ALA A 104 2.03 -16.49 8.56
C ALA A 104 0.64 -16.72 9.18
#